data_AF-G9D5C1-F1
#
_entry.id   AF-G9D5C1-F1
#
_cell.length_a   1.000
_cell.length_b   1.000
_cell.length_c   1.000
_cell.angle_alpha   90.00
_cell.angle_beta   90.00
_cell.angle_gamma   90.00
#
_symmetry.space_group_name_H-M   'P 1'
#
loop_
_entity.id
_entity.type
_entity.pdbx_description
1 polymer ?
#
loop_
_entity_poly.entity_id
_entity_poly.type
_entity_poly.pdbx_seq_one_letter_code
_entity_poly.pdbx_strand_id
1 'polypeptide(L)'
;MIYDKKSVRAFIMNYEPPKEELPLHEENINNFFSLDKPTTSIETSDNFEEHIFFNELSSVIENIGTDKEFVVFDLLAHGWSYEKIGEMLMVTGGRVRQIFSRLLDKLP
;
A
#
# COMPACT_ATOMS: atom_id res chain seq x y z
N MET A 1 -5.00 -5.84 -17.40
CA MET A 1 -3.93 -6.74 -16.90
C MET A 1 -4.56 -8.06 -16.50
N ILE A 2 -3.85 -9.17 -16.68
CA ILE A 2 -4.27 -10.46 -16.10
C ILE A 2 -3.54 -10.56 -14.76
N TYR A 3 -4.27 -10.62 -13.65
CA TYR A 3 -3.67 -10.63 -12.32
C TYR A 3 -3.36 -12.07 -11.90
N ASP A 4 -2.08 -12.47 -11.92
CA ASP A 4 -1.69 -13.76 -11.35
C ASP A 4 -1.74 -13.72 -9.82
N LYS A 5 -2.56 -14.59 -9.23
CA LYS A 5 -2.78 -14.68 -7.77
C LYS A 5 -1.48 -14.85 -6.97
N LYS A 6 -0.50 -15.60 -7.48
CA LYS A 6 0.76 -15.83 -6.74
C LYS A 6 1.62 -14.58 -6.79
N SER A 7 1.74 -13.96 -7.95
CA SER A 7 2.47 -12.70 -8.14
C SER A 7 1.87 -11.58 -7.30
N VAL A 8 0.55 -11.39 -7.33
CA VAL A 8 -0.13 -10.36 -6.52
C VAL A 8 0.07 -10.61 -5.02
N ARG A 9 -0.05 -11.86 -4.56
CA ARG A 9 0.24 -12.18 -3.16
C ARG A 9 1.69 -11.86 -2.79
N ALA A 10 2.64 -12.23 -3.63
CA ALA A 10 4.06 -11.97 -3.36
C ALA A 10 4.35 -10.47 -3.35
N PHE A 11 3.77 -9.72 -4.29
CA PHE A 11 3.88 -8.27 -4.35
C PHE A 11 3.39 -7.63 -3.05
N ILE A 12 2.16 -7.90 -2.62
CA ILE A 12 1.58 -7.29 -1.42
C ILE A 12 2.35 -7.60 -0.14
N MET A 13 2.91 -8.81 -0.04
CA MET A 13 3.68 -9.20 1.15
C MET A 13 5.06 -8.54 1.23
N ASN A 14 5.57 -8.01 0.11
CA ASN A 14 6.88 -7.36 0.03
C ASN A 14 6.77 -5.87 -0.33
N TYR A 15 5.55 -5.34 -0.42
CA TYR A 15 5.32 -3.94 -0.76
C TYR A 15 5.84 -3.04 0.36
N GLU A 16 6.66 -2.06 0.00
CA GLU A 16 7.10 -1.02 0.92
C GLU A 16 6.24 0.22 0.68
N PRO A 17 5.36 0.61 1.62
CA PRO A 17 4.56 1.81 1.46
C PRO A 17 5.47 3.05 1.40
N PRO A 18 5.05 4.11 0.69
CA PRO A 18 5.82 5.35 0.63
C PRO A 18 6.06 5.88 2.06
N LYS A 19 7.25 6.41 2.30
CA LYS A 19 7.59 7.01 3.60
C LYS A 19 6.61 8.13 3.89
N GLU A 20 6.08 8.18 5.11
CA GLU A 20 5.27 9.31 5.55
C GLU A 20 6.06 10.62 5.35
N GLU A 21 5.45 11.58 4.64
CA GLU A 21 6.04 12.90 4.49
C GLU A 21 6.22 13.50 5.90
N LEU A 22 7.45 13.94 6.19
CA LEU A 22 7.73 14.68 7.42
C LEU A 22 6.77 15.88 7.50
N PRO A 23 6.33 16.28 8.71
CA PRO A 23 5.45 17.43 8.85
C PRO A 23 6.04 18.63 8.13
N LEU A 24 5.24 19.26 7.26
CA LEU A 24 5.60 20.46 6.52
C LEU A 24 6.20 21.48 7.49
N HIS A 25 7.51 21.71 7.40
CA HIS A 25 8.13 22.83 8.07
C HIS A 25 7.61 24.10 7.42
N GLU A 26 7.20 25.10 8.22
CA GLU A 26 6.89 26.43 7.70
C GLU A 26 8.14 27.02 7.04
N GLU A 27 8.25 26.88 5.73
CA GLU A 27 9.28 27.57 4.97
C GLU A 27 8.88 29.05 4.79
N ASN A 28 9.82 29.93 5.05
CA ASN A 28 9.62 31.36 4.88
C ASN A 28 9.48 31.67 3.37
N ILE A 29 8.31 32.17 2.96
CA ILE A 29 8.00 32.54 1.56
C ILE A 29 9.01 33.51 0.94
N ASN A 30 9.77 34.26 1.75
CA ASN A 30 10.82 35.16 1.26
C ASN A 30 12.04 34.40 0.70
N ASN A 31 12.19 33.11 1.04
CA ASN A 31 13.23 32.24 0.50
C ASN A 31 12.74 31.39 -0.69
N PHE A 32 11.49 31.52 -1.12
CA PHE A 32 10.88 30.71 -2.19
C PHE A 32 11.58 30.90 -3.56
N PHE A 33 12.13 32.09 -3.81
CA PHE A 33 12.88 32.42 -5.03
C PHE A 33 14.40 32.42 -4.81
N SER A 34 14.88 32.05 -3.62
CA SER A 34 16.30 31.96 -3.36
C SER A 34 16.87 30.77 -4.13
N LEU A 35 17.81 31.03 -5.05
CA LEU A 35 18.51 30.03 -5.86
C LEU A 35 19.53 29.22 -5.05
N ASP A 36 19.30 29.05 -3.75
CA ASP A 36 20.11 28.13 -2.95
C ASP A 36 19.88 26.74 -3.53
N LYS A 37 20.99 26.03 -3.81
CA LYS A 37 21.00 24.76 -4.55
C LYS A 37 19.85 23.87 -4.07
N PRO A 38 19.07 23.25 -4.97
CA PRO A 38 18.04 22.30 -4.57
C PRO A 38 18.71 21.21 -3.73
N THR A 39 18.50 21.28 -2.41
CA THR A 39 18.91 20.23 -1.47
C THR A 39 17.91 19.09 -1.52
N THR A 40 16.70 19.36 -2.02
CA THR A 40 15.76 18.36 -2.48
C THR A 40 16.27 17.82 -3.82
N SER A 41 17.14 16.81 -3.75
CA SER A 41 17.07 15.79 -4.78
C SER A 41 15.60 15.41 -4.88
N ILE A 42 15.01 15.52 -6.07
CA ILE A 42 13.82 14.73 -6.37
C ILE A 42 14.34 13.31 -6.26
N GLU A 43 14.28 12.75 -5.05
CA GLU A 43 14.46 11.33 -4.83
C GLU A 43 13.29 10.73 -5.58
N THR A 44 13.49 10.46 -6.88
CA THR A 44 12.68 9.48 -7.58
C THR A 44 12.85 8.22 -6.77
N SER A 45 11.90 7.94 -5.87
CA SER A 45 11.90 6.72 -5.08
C SER A 45 12.10 5.57 -6.07
N ASP A 46 13.11 4.73 -5.84
CA ASP A 46 13.45 3.63 -6.74
C ASP A 46 12.24 2.69 -7.02
N ASN A 47 11.16 2.80 -6.22
CA ASN A 47 9.94 2.00 -6.27
C ASN A 47 8.70 2.73 -6.88
N PHE A 48 8.88 3.79 -7.67
CA PHE A 48 7.74 4.54 -8.24
C PHE A 48 6.76 3.66 -9.04
N GLU A 49 7.27 2.71 -9.83
CA GLU A 49 6.43 1.76 -10.57
C GLU A 49 5.62 0.85 -9.65
N GLU A 50 6.18 0.45 -8.50
CA GLU A 50 5.51 -0.38 -7.51
C GLU A 50 4.33 0.38 -6.87
N HIS A 51 4.51 1.67 -6.58
CA HIS A 51 3.44 2.52 -6.06
C HIS A 51 2.32 2.74 -7.08
N ILE A 52 2.65 2.91 -8.36
CA ILE A 52 1.63 2.97 -9.43
C ILE A 52 0.84 1.65 -9.45
N PHE A 53 1.55 0.52 -9.49
CA PHE A 53 0.90 -0.79 -9.54
C PHE A 53 0.03 -1.05 -8.30
N PHE A 54 0.50 -0.67 -7.11
CA PHE A 54 -0.30 -0.77 -5.88
C PHE A 54 -1.58 0.06 -5.98
N ASN A 55 -1.52 1.29 -6.48
CA ASN A 55 -2.69 2.16 -6.65
C ASN A 55 -3.70 1.58 -7.65
N GLU A 56 -3.22 1.08 -8.80
CA GLU A 56 -4.07 0.41 -9.79
C GLU A 56 -4.74 -0.83 -9.20
N LEU A 57 -3.98 -1.67 -8.50
CA LEU A 57 -4.49 -2.86 -7.83
C LEU A 57 -5.51 -2.52 -6.73
N SER A 58 -5.24 -1.46 -5.95
CA SER A 58 -6.15 -0.98 -4.91
C SER A 58 -7.48 -0.55 -5.49
N SER A 59 -7.46 0.22 -6.58
CA SER A 59 -8.67 0.62 -7.31
C SER A 59 -9.47 -0.59 -7.82
N VAL A 60 -8.79 -1.63 -8.32
CA VAL A 60 -9.47 -2.88 -8.70
C VAL A 60 -10.09 -3.58 -7.50
N ILE A 61 -9.36 -3.67 -6.39
CA ILE A 61 -9.81 -4.34 -5.16
C ILE A 61 -11.00 -3.62 -4.53
N GLU A 62 -11.03 -2.29 -4.53
CA GLU A 62 -12.19 -1.50 -4.07
C GLU A 62 -13.46 -1.85 -4.85
N ASN A 63 -13.34 -2.13 -6.15
CA ASN A 63 -14.48 -2.43 -7.01
C ASN A 63 -15.01 -3.87 -6.87
N ILE A 64 -14.14 -4.84 -6.55
CA ILE A 64 -14.50 -6.28 -6.51
C ILE A 64 -14.64 -6.83 -5.08
N GLY A 65 -14.06 -6.14 -4.11
CA GLY A 65 -13.97 -6.53 -2.72
C GLY A 65 -15.12 -6.00 -1.88
N THR A 66 -15.25 -6.58 -0.69
CA THR A 66 -16.00 -5.98 0.42
C THR A 66 -15.08 -5.08 1.25
N ASP A 67 -15.64 -4.17 2.04
CA ASP A 67 -14.86 -3.32 2.96
C ASP A 67 -13.90 -4.14 3.84
N LYS A 68 -14.36 -5.30 4.32
CA LYS A 68 -13.54 -6.21 5.14
C LYS A 68 -12.38 -6.82 4.35
N GLU A 69 -12.59 -7.16 3.08
CA GLU A 69 -11.53 -7.69 2.22
C GLU A 69 -10.52 -6.59 1.87
N PHE A 70 -10.99 -5.37 1.60
CA PHE A 70 -10.14 -4.21 1.36
C PHE A 70 -9.27 -3.89 2.58
N VAL A 71 -9.85 -3.82 3.79
CA VAL A 71 -9.10 -3.57 5.03
C VAL A 71 -8.02 -4.64 5.26
N VAL A 72 -8.33 -5.91 5.01
CA VAL A 72 -7.33 -6.98 5.12
C VAL A 72 -6.21 -6.81 4.09
N PHE A 73 -6.54 -6.47 2.85
CA PHE A 73 -5.55 -6.21 1.81
C PHE A 73 -4.62 -5.04 2.18
N ASP A 74 -5.20 -3.91 2.59
CA ASP A 74 -4.47 -2.69 2.90
C ASP A 74 -3.52 -2.88 4.10
N LEU A 75 -4.00 -3.50 5.18
CA LEU A 75 -3.15 -3.77 6.36
C LEU A 75 -1.99 -4.73 6.03
N LEU A 76 -2.21 -5.72 5.16
CA LEU A 76 -1.14 -6.62 4.71
C LEU A 76 -0.09 -5.87 3.90
N ALA A 77 -0.49 -4.93 3.03
CA ALA A 77 0.43 -4.08 2.28
C ALA A 77 1.24 -3.16 3.19
N HIS A 78 0.68 -2.73 4.33
CA HIS A 78 1.39 -2.00 5.37
C HIS A 78 2.21 -2.91 6.31
N GLY A 79 2.42 -4.18 5.95
CA GLY A 79 3.30 -5.11 6.66
C GLY A 79 2.72 -5.74 7.92
N TRP A 80 1.39 -5.67 8.15
CA TRP A 80 0.79 -6.32 9.30
C TRP A 80 0.71 -7.83 9.11
N SER A 81 0.93 -8.60 10.19
CA SER A 81 0.77 -10.06 10.14
C SER A 81 -0.70 -10.48 10.16
N TYR A 82 -0.99 -11.69 9.68
CA TYR A 82 -2.34 -12.25 9.75
C TYR A 82 -2.87 -12.32 11.18
N GLU A 83 -2.01 -12.60 12.15
CA GLU A 83 -2.35 -12.68 13.56
C GLU A 83 -2.76 -11.32 14.12
N LYS A 84 -1.99 -10.27 13.81
CA LYS A 84 -2.26 -8.90 14.27
C LYS A 84 -3.56 -8.35 13.69
N ILE A 85 -3.81 -8.61 12.40
CA ILE A 85 -5.08 -8.25 11.74
C ILE A 85 -6.23 -9.06 12.34
N GLY A 86 -6.00 -10.34 12.63
CA GLY A 86 -6.99 -11.22 13.25
C GLY A 86 -7.44 -10.70 14.61
N GLU A 87 -6.49 -10.33 15.46
CA GLU A 87 -6.75 -9.72 16.76
C GLU A 87 -7.59 -8.43 16.64
N MET A 88 -7.20 -7.52 15.73
CA MET A 88 -7.94 -6.27 15.46
C MET A 88 -9.39 -6.55 15.03
N LEU A 89 -9.59 -7.55 14.15
CA LEU A 89 -10.91 -7.88 13.60
C LEU A 89 -11.69 -8.89 14.45
N MET A 90 -11.15 -9.29 15.62
CA MET A 90 -11.71 -10.32 16.50
C MET A 90 -11.96 -11.67 15.81
N VAL A 91 -11.04 -12.08 14.94
CA VAL A 91 -11.04 -13.37 14.23
C VAL A 91 -9.67 -14.05 14.31
N THR A 92 -9.57 -15.31 13.90
CA THR A 92 -8.27 -16.00 13.86
C THR A 92 -7.43 -15.53 12.67
N GLY A 93 -6.09 -15.58 12.77
CA GLY A 93 -5.20 -15.29 11.62
C GLY A 93 -5.46 -16.21 10.43
N GLY A 94 -5.83 -17.47 10.68
CA GLY A 94 -6.30 -18.38 9.63
C GLY A 94 -7.53 -17.88 8.89
N ARG A 95 -8.46 -17.20 9.57
CA ARG A 95 -9.61 -16.55 8.94
C ARG A 95 -9.20 -15.36 8.10
N VAL A 96 -8.24 -14.54 8.55
CA VAL A 96 -7.68 -13.44 7.74
C VAL A 96 -7.05 -13.97 6.45
N ARG A 97 -6.27 -15.06 6.54
CA ARG A 97 -5.69 -15.71 5.35
C ARG A 97 -6.75 -16.20 4.36
N GLN A 98 -7.88 -16.71 4.85
CA GLN A 98 -9.01 -17.11 4.00
C GLN A 98 -9.67 -15.90 3.33
N ILE A 99 -9.88 -14.80 4.06
CA ILE A 99 -10.44 -13.55 3.51
C ILE A 99 -9.54 -13.05 2.38
N PHE A 100 -8.23 -12.94 2.63
CA PHE A 100 -7.29 -12.50 1.60
C PHE A 100 -7.25 -13.45 0.41
N SER A 101 -7.26 -14.76 0.64
CA SER A 101 -7.23 -15.75 -0.45
C SER A 101 -8.47 -15.68 -1.34
N ARG A 102 -9.65 -15.40 -0.76
CA ARG A 102 -10.92 -15.23 -1.48
C ARG A 102 -10.95 -13.93 -2.26
N LEU A 103 -10.41 -12.85 -1.71
CA LEU A 103 -10.27 -11.60 -2.44
C LEU A 103 -9.44 -11.81 -3.72
N LEU A 104 -8.30 -12.49 -3.61
CA LEU A 104 -7.46 -12.78 -4.78
C LEU A 104 -8.14 -13.69 -5.82
N ASP A 105 -9.13 -14.50 -5.43
CA ASP A 105 -9.91 -15.33 -6.37
C ASP A 105 -10.93 -14.50 -7.19
N LYS A 106 -11.19 -13.25 -6.79
CA LYS A 106 -12.10 -12.34 -7.51
C LYS A 106 -11.39 -11.49 -8.56
N LEU A 107 -10.06 -11.49 -8.56
CA LEU A 107 -9.29 -10.70 -9.51
C LEU A 107 -9.53 -11.18 -10.95
N PRO A 108 -9.65 -10.26 -11.93
CA PRO A 108 -9.92 -10.58 -13.33
C PRO A 108 -8.72 -11.16 -14.09
#